data_AF-A0A1W9KTB0-F1
#
_entry.id   AF-A0A1W9KTB0-F1
#
_cell.length_a   1.000
_cell.length_b   1.000
_cell.length_c   1.000
_cell.angle_alpha   90.00
_cell.angle_beta   90.00
_cell.angle_gamma   90.00
#
_symmetry.space_group_name_H-M   'P 1'
#
loop_
_entity.id
_entity.type
_entity.pdbx_description
1 polymer ?
#
loop_
_entity_poly.entity_id
_entity_poly.type
_entity_poly.pdbx_seq_one_letter_code
_entity_poly.pdbx_strand_id
1 'polypeptide(L)'
;MVIILFWTAVFFLLFQFLKRHEGISIKLPFSFSARSATPATEPTMAQTSDAEQNSQIVLPHVPVQHAERIVTQVDQEPAVVSSPQGSVTIYRCKAYSGGIFWSSAHCGSQQALIDRMATVPNGLPFEQQVQIAEGQRVAAMALYDQQPSAEVQRSDRCVALKRERETIESRYTNWQWQPLEVINPDQTRMKGLRAEQARLGCPTQ
;
A
#
# COMPACT_ATOMS: atom_id res chain seq x y z
N MET A 1 17.36 -6.79 52.02
CA MET A 1 18.79 -6.72 51.63
C MET A 1 19.31 -7.99 50.95
N VAL A 2 18.93 -9.19 51.41
CA VAL A 2 19.42 -10.49 50.87
C VAL A 2 19.04 -10.75 49.39
N ILE A 3 17.85 -10.29 48.95
CA ILE A 3 17.37 -10.50 47.58
C ILE A 3 18.26 -9.79 46.54
N ILE A 4 18.73 -8.57 46.84
CA ILE A 4 19.56 -7.79 45.90
C ILE A 4 20.95 -8.45 45.70
N LEU A 5 21.50 -9.07 46.75
CA LEU A 5 22.77 -9.80 46.67
C LEU A 5 22.64 -11.09 45.84
N PHE A 6 21.47 -11.73 45.86
CA PHE A 6 21.22 -12.92 45.05
C PHE A 6 21.12 -12.59 43.56
N TRP A 7 20.38 -11.53 43.20
CA TRP A 7 20.24 -11.11 41.81
C TRP A 7 21.56 -10.61 41.21
N THR A 8 22.39 -9.91 41.99
CA THR A 8 23.71 -9.46 41.54
C THR A 8 24.67 -10.62 41.31
N ALA A 9 24.66 -11.65 42.17
CA ALA A 9 25.47 -12.86 41.98
C ALA A 9 25.04 -13.65 40.74
N VAL A 10 23.73 -13.80 40.50
CA VAL A 10 23.20 -14.47 39.31
C VAL A 10 23.59 -13.71 38.04
N PHE A 11 23.46 -12.38 38.04
CA PHE A 11 23.84 -11.55 36.90
C PHE A 11 25.35 -11.62 36.61
N PHE A 12 26.17 -11.65 37.66
CA PHE A 12 27.63 -11.77 37.53
C PHE A 12 28.05 -13.13 36.96
N LEU A 13 27.40 -14.22 37.39
CA LEU A 13 27.63 -15.56 36.83
C LEU A 13 27.19 -15.67 35.36
N LEU A 14 26.06 -15.06 35.01
CA LEU A 14 25.55 -15.04 33.64
C LEU A 14 26.48 -14.24 32.70
N PHE A 15 27.02 -13.12 33.20
CA PHE A 15 28.00 -12.30 32.48
C PHE A 15 29.34 -13.04 32.29
N GLN A 16 29.81 -13.78 33.30
CA GLN A 16 31.01 -14.61 33.19
C GLN A 16 30.82 -15.78 32.21
N PHE A 17 29.61 -16.35 32.12
CA PHE A 17 29.29 -17.39 31.15
C PHE A 17 29.31 -16.87 29.71
N LEU A 18 28.75 -15.68 29.47
CA LEU A 18 28.75 -15.04 28.15
C LEU A 18 30.18 -14.72 27.66
N LYS A 19 31.07 -14.29 28.56
CA LYS A 19 32.46 -13.97 28.22
C LYS A 19 33.31 -15.20 27.83
N ARG A 20 32.84 -16.41 28.15
CA ARG A 20 33.57 -17.67 27.89
C ARG A 20 33.33 -18.28 26.51
N HIS A 21 32.47 -17.68 25.68
CA HIS A 21 32.01 -18.25 24.40
C HIS A 21 32.55 -17.56 23.12
N GLU A 22 33.62 -16.76 23.17
CA GLU A 22 34.23 -16.15 21.96
C GLU A 22 35.18 -17.08 21.17
N GLY A 23 34.96 -18.39 21.19
CA GLY A 23 35.95 -19.38 20.69
C GLY A 23 35.46 -20.49 19.76
N ILE A 24 34.23 -20.45 19.24
CA ILE A 24 33.72 -21.54 18.38
C ILE A 24 33.93 -21.18 16.90
N SER A 25 35.10 -21.53 16.38
CA SER A 25 35.40 -21.52 14.93
C SER A 25 34.87 -22.81 14.29
N ILE A 26 33.69 -22.72 13.65
CA ILE A 26 33.09 -23.84 12.91
C ILE A 26 33.73 -23.89 11.51
N LYS A 27 34.73 -24.76 11.32
CA LYS A 27 35.18 -25.18 9.98
C LYS A 27 34.17 -26.18 9.41
N LEU A 28 33.45 -25.80 8.36
CA LEU A 28 32.60 -26.70 7.59
C LEU A 28 33.42 -27.35 6.46
N PRO A 29 33.51 -28.69 6.39
CA PRO A 29 34.00 -29.39 5.22
C PRO A 29 32.80 -29.88 4.40
N PHE A 30 32.31 -29.09 3.45
CA PHE A 30 31.39 -29.63 2.45
C PHE A 30 31.85 -29.24 1.05
N SER A 31 32.44 -30.25 0.40
CA SER A 31 32.79 -30.25 -1.01
C SER A 31 31.51 -30.19 -1.84
N PHE A 32 31.39 -29.16 -2.66
CA PHE A 32 30.34 -29.05 -3.68
C PHE A 32 30.70 -30.02 -4.82
N SER A 33 30.00 -31.15 -4.89
CA SER A 33 30.07 -32.05 -6.05
C SER A 33 29.18 -31.47 -7.15
N ALA A 34 29.81 -30.88 -8.16
CA ALA A 34 29.14 -30.40 -9.36
C ALA A 34 28.63 -31.61 -10.16
N ARG A 35 27.30 -31.78 -10.23
CA ARG A 35 26.66 -32.71 -11.16
C ARG A 35 26.09 -31.92 -12.33
N SER A 36 26.80 -31.97 -13.45
CA SER A 36 26.34 -31.59 -14.78
C SER A 36 25.40 -32.64 -15.37
N ALA A 37 24.66 -32.21 -16.42
CA ALA A 37 23.77 -32.95 -17.34
C ALA A 37 22.27 -32.89 -16.97
N THR A 38 21.31 -32.58 -17.85
CA THR A 38 21.25 -32.24 -19.30
C THR A 38 19.81 -31.74 -19.59
N PRO A 39 19.54 -31.08 -20.73
CA PRO A 39 18.23 -30.54 -21.11
C PRO A 39 17.42 -31.49 -22.00
N ALA A 40 16.12 -31.63 -21.75
CA ALA A 40 15.03 -32.08 -22.64
C ALA A 40 13.74 -32.06 -21.77
N THR A 41 12.51 -31.73 -22.16
CA THR A 41 11.79 -31.76 -23.43
C THR A 41 10.51 -30.93 -23.25
N GLU A 42 10.15 -30.19 -24.28
CA GLU A 42 8.89 -29.48 -24.47
C GLU A 42 7.71 -30.46 -24.67
N PRO A 43 6.49 -30.12 -24.26
CA PRO A 43 5.40 -30.28 -25.22
C PRO A 43 4.43 -29.09 -25.24
N THR A 44 4.42 -28.45 -26.40
CA THR A 44 3.27 -28.10 -27.26
C THR A 44 1.85 -28.23 -26.68
N MET A 45 1.21 -27.05 -26.62
CA MET A 45 -0.19 -26.71 -26.94
C MET A 45 -1.35 -27.62 -26.46
N ALA A 46 -2.18 -27.03 -25.61
CA ALA A 46 -3.63 -27.18 -25.69
C ALA A 46 -4.27 -25.80 -25.46
N GLN A 47 -4.81 -25.24 -26.54
CA GLN A 47 -5.77 -24.15 -26.52
C GLN A 47 -7.12 -24.71 -26.07
N THR A 48 -7.76 -24.02 -25.11
CA THR A 48 -9.21 -24.09 -24.96
C THR A 48 -9.72 -22.67 -24.87
N SER A 49 -10.35 -22.24 -25.95
CA SER A 49 -11.26 -21.11 -26.03
C SER A 49 -12.55 -21.43 -25.26
N ASP A 50 -13.35 -20.38 -25.04
CA ASP A 50 -14.76 -20.41 -24.64
C ASP A 50 -15.03 -20.20 -23.14
N ALA A 51 -15.24 -18.92 -22.79
CA ALA A 51 -16.35 -18.50 -21.94
C ALA A 51 -16.53 -16.98 -22.07
N GLU A 52 -17.20 -16.59 -23.15
CA GLU A 52 -17.85 -15.30 -23.32
C GLU A 52 -19.13 -15.27 -22.48
N GLN A 53 -19.16 -14.46 -21.42
CA GLN A 53 -20.39 -14.06 -20.74
C GLN A 53 -20.16 -12.70 -20.07
N ASN A 54 -20.26 -11.63 -20.86
CA ASN A 54 -21.46 -10.81 -21.07
C ASN A 54 -21.96 -10.11 -19.79
N SER A 55 -21.82 -8.78 -19.81
CA SER A 55 -22.63 -7.72 -19.21
C SER A 55 -23.13 -7.89 -17.77
N GLN A 56 -22.91 -6.88 -16.93
CA GLN A 56 -23.76 -5.69 -16.93
C GLN A 56 -23.28 -4.71 -15.86
N ILE A 57 -22.80 -3.54 -16.29
CA ILE A 57 -22.52 -2.40 -15.43
C ILE A 57 -23.88 -1.84 -15.02
N VAL A 58 -24.32 -2.15 -13.80
CA VAL A 58 -25.49 -1.51 -13.19
C VAL A 58 -25.03 -0.19 -12.59
N LEU A 59 -25.27 0.91 -13.30
CA LEU A 59 -25.28 2.23 -12.68
C LEU A 59 -26.49 2.31 -11.73
N PRO A 60 -26.33 2.80 -10.49
CA PRO A 60 -27.48 3.12 -9.66
C PRO A 60 -28.21 4.33 -10.25
N HIS A 61 -29.47 4.11 -10.63
CA HIS A 61 -30.42 5.17 -10.93
C HIS A 61 -30.66 5.99 -9.65
N VAL A 62 -30.39 7.29 -9.71
CA VAL A 62 -30.78 8.26 -8.69
C VAL A 62 -32.16 8.81 -9.08
N PRO A 63 -33.22 8.67 -8.25
CA PRO A 63 -34.47 9.36 -8.49
C PRO A 63 -34.31 10.86 -8.20
N VAL A 64 -34.55 11.68 -9.23
CA VAL A 64 -34.72 13.14 -9.11
C VAL A 64 -36.08 13.41 -8.49
N GLN A 65 -36.12 13.70 -7.19
CA GLN A 65 -37.32 14.23 -6.55
C GLN A 65 -37.46 15.72 -6.88
N HIS A 66 -38.49 16.03 -7.66
CA HIS A 66 -39.02 17.37 -7.81
C HIS A 66 -39.69 17.76 -6.49
N ALA A 67 -39.06 18.67 -5.75
CA ALA A 67 -39.69 19.34 -4.62
C ALA A 67 -39.81 20.83 -4.97
N GLU A 68 -41.00 21.17 -5.43
CA GLU A 68 -41.52 22.51 -5.57
C GLU A 68 -41.55 23.21 -4.20
N ARG A 69 -40.87 24.34 -4.07
CA ARG A 69 -41.17 25.29 -3.00
C ARG A 69 -40.80 26.72 -3.39
N ILE A 70 -41.86 27.43 -3.77
CA ILE A 70 -42.25 28.77 -3.31
C ILE A 70 -41.10 29.76 -3.14
N VAL A 71 -41.00 30.63 -4.14
CA VAL A 71 -40.30 31.91 -4.15
C VAL A 71 -40.85 32.81 -3.03
N THR A 72 -39.99 33.22 -2.11
CA THR A 72 -40.16 34.50 -1.40
C THR A 72 -38.98 35.38 -1.79
N GLN A 73 -39.25 36.25 -2.76
CA GLN A 73 -38.37 37.29 -3.27
C GLN A 73 -38.36 38.44 -2.25
N VAL A 74 -37.19 38.71 -1.66
CA VAL A 74 -36.90 39.95 -0.94
C VAL A 74 -35.71 40.60 -1.63
N ASP A 75 -35.89 41.88 -1.97
CA ASP A 75 -35.00 42.70 -2.78
C ASP A 75 -33.54 42.68 -2.30
N GLN A 76 -32.65 42.19 -3.15
CA GLN A 76 -31.23 42.46 -3.06
C GLN A 76 -30.66 42.57 -4.48
N GLU A 77 -30.19 43.76 -4.80
CA GLU A 77 -29.54 44.14 -6.05
C GLU A 77 -28.50 43.07 -6.45
N PRO A 78 -28.69 42.35 -7.58
CA PRO A 78 -27.83 41.24 -7.91
C PRO A 78 -26.51 41.79 -8.46
N ALA A 79 -25.47 41.75 -7.63
CA ALA A 79 -24.14 41.52 -8.17
C ALA A 79 -24.22 40.22 -8.99
N VAL A 80 -24.00 40.33 -10.29
CA VAL A 80 -24.02 39.21 -11.23
C VAL A 80 -22.93 38.23 -10.81
N VAL A 81 -23.26 37.29 -9.93
CA VAL A 81 -22.46 36.10 -9.69
C VAL A 81 -22.71 35.22 -10.91
N SER A 82 -21.90 35.43 -11.94
CA SER A 82 -21.80 34.49 -13.05
C SER A 82 -21.50 33.12 -12.44
N SER A 83 -22.47 32.21 -12.49
CA SER A 83 -22.21 30.82 -12.12
C SER A 83 -21.00 30.35 -12.94
N PRO A 84 -19.97 29.79 -12.30
CA PRO A 84 -18.77 29.34 -12.97
C PRO A 84 -19.12 28.19 -13.94
N GLN A 85 -19.45 28.54 -15.19
CA GLN A 85 -19.74 27.54 -16.22
C GLN A 85 -18.41 27.03 -16.77
N GLY A 86 -17.97 25.92 -16.19
CA GLY A 86 -16.78 25.18 -16.62
C GLY A 86 -15.66 25.17 -15.58
N SER A 87 -14.63 24.41 -15.89
CA SER A 87 -13.42 24.29 -15.09
C SER A 87 -12.21 24.78 -15.88
N VAL A 88 -11.25 25.39 -15.21
CA VAL A 88 -9.97 25.79 -15.78
C VAL A 88 -8.84 25.11 -15.01
N THR A 89 -7.74 24.80 -15.70
CA THR A 89 -6.52 24.30 -15.07
C THR A 89 -5.58 25.45 -14.79
N ILE A 90 -5.12 25.56 -13.54
CA ILE A 90 -4.05 26.48 -13.14
C ILE A 90 -2.82 25.68 -12.71
N TYR A 91 -1.65 26.31 -12.80
CA TYR A 91 -0.36 25.68 -12.64
C TYR A 91 0.36 26.24 -11.42
N ARG A 92 0.84 25.36 -10.54
CA ARG A 92 1.84 25.69 -9.53
C ARG A 92 3.19 25.57 -10.19
N CYS A 93 3.86 26.71 -10.33
CA CYS A 93 5.13 26.84 -11.02
C CYS A 93 6.26 27.01 -10.01
N LYS A 94 7.37 26.29 -10.24
CA LYS A 94 8.62 26.45 -9.52
C LYS A 94 9.64 27.13 -10.42
N ALA A 95 9.94 28.39 -10.14
CA ALA A 95 10.93 29.17 -10.88
C ALA A 95 12.32 28.54 -10.75
N TYR A 96 13.15 28.67 -11.79
CA TYR A 96 14.56 28.26 -11.70
C TYR A 96 15.35 29.05 -10.66
N SER A 97 14.91 30.27 -10.32
CA SER A 97 15.46 31.08 -9.23
C SER A 97 15.06 30.60 -7.82
N GLY A 98 14.21 29.57 -7.72
CA GLY A 98 13.82 28.94 -6.45
C GLY A 98 12.45 29.35 -5.88
N GLY A 99 11.78 30.33 -6.49
CA GLY A 99 10.43 30.76 -6.09
C GLY A 99 9.31 29.80 -6.50
N ILE A 100 8.19 29.82 -5.78
CA ILE A 100 6.97 29.09 -6.15
C ILE A 100 5.82 30.07 -6.28
N PHE A 101 5.05 29.96 -7.36
CA PHE A 101 3.91 30.82 -7.62
C PHE A 101 2.83 30.05 -8.40
N TRP A 102 1.60 30.52 -8.33
CA TRP A 102 0.52 30.00 -9.16
C TRP A 102 0.39 30.84 -10.43
N SER A 103 0.07 30.20 -11.55
CA SER A 103 -0.13 30.87 -12.84
C SER A 103 -1.29 30.24 -13.60
N SER A 104 -2.04 31.07 -14.34
CA SER A 104 -3.00 30.62 -15.34
C SER A 104 -2.30 30.21 -16.65
N ALA A 105 -1.08 30.68 -16.89
CA ALA A 105 -0.26 30.32 -18.05
C ALA A 105 0.68 29.15 -17.72
N HIS A 106 1.05 28.40 -18.74
CA HIS A 106 1.95 27.25 -18.61
C HIS A 106 3.34 27.68 -18.08
N CYS A 107 3.87 26.97 -17.09
CA CYS A 107 5.10 27.38 -16.38
C CYS A 107 6.32 27.57 -17.30
N GLY A 108 6.42 26.79 -18.38
CA GLY A 108 7.52 26.90 -19.35
C GLY A 108 7.65 28.27 -20.02
N SER A 109 6.55 29.03 -20.14
CA SER A 109 6.58 30.41 -20.67
C SER A 109 7.20 31.43 -19.71
N GLN A 110 7.39 31.05 -18.44
CA GLN A 110 7.80 31.95 -17.34
C GLN A 110 9.11 31.47 -16.68
N GLN A 111 9.95 30.73 -17.41
CA GLN A 111 11.21 30.18 -16.87
C GLN A 111 10.99 29.38 -15.57
N ALA A 112 9.96 28.54 -15.56
CA ALA A 112 9.58 27.73 -14.41
C ALA A 112 9.17 26.31 -14.81
N LEU A 113 9.30 25.38 -13.87
CA LEU A 113 8.84 24.00 -14.00
C LEU A 113 7.44 23.84 -13.39
N ILE A 114 6.63 22.94 -13.96
CA ILE A 114 5.36 22.57 -13.34
C ILE A 114 5.67 21.71 -12.12
N ASP A 115 5.24 22.21 -10.96
CA ASP A 115 5.23 21.46 -9.70
C ASP A 115 3.89 20.72 -9.54
N ARG A 116 2.78 21.38 -9.87
CA ARG A 116 1.43 20.79 -9.81
C ARG A 116 0.47 21.46 -10.78
N MET A 117 -0.56 20.72 -11.18
CA MET A 117 -1.73 21.24 -11.88
C MET A 117 -2.96 21.08 -10.98
N ALA A 118 -3.83 22.09 -10.95
CA ALA A 118 -5.08 22.06 -10.21
C ALA A 118 -6.23 22.43 -11.13
N THR A 119 -7.33 21.67 -11.04
CA THR A 119 -8.56 21.97 -11.77
C THR A 119 -9.49 22.71 -10.82
N VAL A 120 -9.86 23.92 -11.21
CA VAL A 120 -10.63 24.87 -10.40
C VAL A 120 -11.83 25.38 -11.21
N PRO A 121 -12.91 25.83 -10.56
CA PRO A 121 -14.03 26.43 -11.28
C PRO A 121 -13.58 27.66 -12.08
N ASN A 122 -14.00 27.73 -13.34
CA ASN A 122 -13.75 28.88 -14.21
C ASN A 122 -14.65 30.06 -13.79
N GLY A 123 -14.27 31.31 -14.00
CA GLY A 123 -15.12 32.47 -13.68
C GLY A 123 -15.05 32.95 -12.23
N LEU A 124 -14.25 32.29 -11.38
CA LEU A 124 -13.83 32.85 -10.09
C LEU A 124 -12.62 33.79 -10.28
N PRO A 125 -12.43 34.81 -9.43
CA PRO A 125 -11.19 35.57 -9.39
C PRO A 125 -9.97 34.67 -9.19
N PHE A 126 -8.84 35.02 -9.82
CA PHE A 126 -7.64 34.18 -9.79
C PHE A 126 -7.15 33.88 -8.38
N GLU A 127 -7.22 34.84 -7.45
CA GLU A 127 -6.85 34.61 -6.05
C GLU A 127 -7.73 33.55 -5.38
N GLN A 128 -9.03 33.54 -5.67
CA GLN A 128 -9.95 32.53 -5.16
C GLN A 128 -9.69 31.15 -5.79
N GLN A 129 -9.32 31.12 -7.08
CA GLN A 129 -8.85 29.90 -7.74
C GLN A 129 -7.60 29.34 -7.06
N VAL A 130 -6.64 30.20 -6.71
CA VAL A 130 -5.41 29.82 -6.00
C VAL A 130 -5.73 29.23 -4.62
N GLN A 131 -6.65 29.82 -3.86
CA GLN A 131 -7.06 29.29 -2.56
C GLN A 131 -7.65 27.88 -2.67
N ILE A 132 -8.51 27.64 -3.67
CA ILE A 132 -9.08 26.31 -3.92
C ILE A 132 -7.98 25.31 -4.30
N ALA A 133 -7.09 25.71 -5.21
CA ALA A 133 -5.97 24.88 -5.66
C ALA A 133 -5.00 24.53 -4.52
N GLU A 134 -4.76 25.48 -3.62
CA GLU A 134 -3.93 25.27 -2.43
C GLU A 134 -4.61 24.32 -1.44
N GLY A 135 -5.92 24.45 -1.22
CA GLY A 135 -6.70 23.50 -0.44
C GLY A 135 -6.62 22.08 -1.00
N GLN A 136 -6.75 21.92 -2.32
CA GLN A 136 -6.56 20.63 -3.00
C GLN A 136 -5.14 20.06 -2.79
N ARG A 137 -4.12 20.93 -2.80
CA ARG A 137 -2.72 20.52 -2.56
C ARG A 137 -2.54 19.99 -1.14
N VAL A 138 -3.02 20.73 -0.14
CA VAL A 138 -2.94 20.32 1.27
C VAL A 138 -3.69 19.01 1.51
N ALA A 139 -4.90 18.88 0.96
CA ALA A 139 -5.68 17.64 1.06
C ALA A 139 -4.93 16.45 0.44
N ALA A 140 -4.31 16.63 -0.73
CA ALA A 140 -3.53 15.58 -1.36
C ALA A 140 -2.27 15.20 -0.55
N MET A 141 -1.60 16.16 0.09
CA MET A 141 -0.48 15.87 0.98
C MET A 141 -0.92 15.05 2.20
N ALA A 142 -2.05 15.40 2.81
CA ALA A 142 -2.57 14.65 3.95
C ALA A 142 -2.85 13.18 3.59
N LEU A 143 -3.31 12.90 2.36
CA LEU A 143 -3.50 11.53 1.89
C LEU A 143 -2.18 10.78 1.72
N TYR A 144 -1.12 11.46 1.27
CA TYR A 144 0.21 10.86 1.15
C TYR A 144 0.80 10.51 2.52
N ASP A 145 0.68 11.42 3.49
CA ASP A 145 1.17 11.21 4.86
C ASP A 145 0.45 10.06 5.58
N GLN A 146 -0.78 9.74 5.17
CA GLN A 146 -1.55 8.60 5.68
C GLN A 146 -1.16 7.25 5.06
N GLN A 147 -0.35 7.22 4.00
CA GLN A 147 0.04 5.96 3.38
C GLN A 147 1.05 5.23 4.28
N PRO A 148 0.76 3.99 4.72
CA PRO A 148 1.72 3.23 5.50
C PRO A 148 2.95 2.96 4.65
N SER A 149 4.14 3.06 5.26
CA SER A 149 5.38 2.78 4.55
C SER A 149 5.38 1.34 4.02
N ALA A 150 6.10 1.11 2.91
CA ALA A 150 6.22 -0.22 2.31
C ALA A 150 6.74 -1.27 3.32
N GLU A 151 7.54 -0.84 4.30
CA GLU A 151 8.04 -1.69 5.37
C GLU A 151 6.94 -2.14 6.34
N VAL A 152 6.08 -1.22 6.77
CA VAL A 152 4.93 -1.54 7.63
C VAL A 152 4.00 -2.50 6.91
N GLN A 153 3.68 -2.21 5.64
CA GLN A 153 2.84 -3.08 4.82
C GLN A 153 3.43 -4.49 4.67
N ARG A 154 4.76 -4.60 4.46
CA ARG A 154 5.47 -5.88 4.38
C ARG A 154 5.40 -6.65 5.69
N SER A 155 5.65 -5.99 6.81
CA SER A 155 5.57 -6.58 8.16
C SER A 155 4.17 -7.11 8.44
N ASP A 156 3.14 -6.31 8.19
CA ASP A 156 1.74 -6.71 8.38
C ASP A 156 1.37 -7.92 7.52
N ARG A 157 1.86 -7.94 6.27
CA ARG A 157 1.67 -9.08 5.38
C ARG A 157 2.34 -10.34 5.92
N CYS A 158 3.56 -10.23 6.45
CA CYS A 158 4.25 -11.37 7.08
C CYS A 158 3.47 -11.92 8.28
N VAL A 159 2.93 -11.04 9.14
CA VAL A 159 2.10 -11.44 10.28
C VAL A 159 0.82 -12.14 9.82
N ALA A 160 0.15 -11.62 8.79
CA ALA A 160 -1.05 -12.24 8.24
C ALA A 160 -0.78 -13.65 7.68
N LEU A 161 0.29 -13.82 6.91
CA LEU A 161 0.69 -15.12 6.36
C LEU A 161 1.04 -16.13 7.46
N LYS A 162 1.70 -15.67 8.53
CA LYS A 162 1.99 -16.50 9.69
C LYS A 162 0.72 -17.00 10.37
N ARG A 163 -0.24 -16.10 10.62
CA ARG A 163 -1.53 -16.46 11.25
C ARG A 163 -2.31 -17.49 10.41
N GLU A 164 -2.30 -17.33 9.10
CA GLU A 164 -2.97 -18.28 8.22
C GLU A 164 -2.31 -19.66 8.25
N ARG A 165 -0.97 -19.69 8.24
CA ARG A 165 -0.20 -20.94 8.39
C ARG A 165 -0.54 -21.64 9.70
N GLU A 166 -0.54 -20.92 10.81
CA GLU A 166 -0.91 -21.44 12.14
C GLU A 166 -2.35 -21.95 12.18
N THR A 167 -3.27 -21.28 11.48
CA THR A 167 -4.66 -21.74 11.34
C THR A 167 -4.71 -23.09 10.65
N ILE A 168 -3.97 -23.27 9.54
CA ILE A 168 -3.90 -24.57 8.85
C ILE A 168 -3.27 -25.62 9.76
N GLU A 169 -2.13 -25.31 10.38
CA GLU A 169 -1.41 -26.24 11.28
C GLU A 169 -2.28 -26.68 12.46
N SER A 170 -3.07 -25.78 13.04
CA SER A 170 -3.94 -26.07 14.19
C SER A 170 -4.94 -27.19 13.92
N ARG A 171 -5.46 -27.33 12.68
CA ARG A 171 -6.37 -28.43 12.30
C ARG A 171 -5.75 -29.81 12.45
N TYR A 172 -4.42 -29.90 12.45
CA TYR A 172 -3.67 -31.15 12.55
C TYR A 172 -3.09 -31.40 13.96
N THR A 173 -3.22 -30.44 14.89
CA THR A 173 -2.65 -30.54 16.24
C THR A 173 -3.45 -31.42 17.20
N ASN A 174 -4.74 -31.65 16.95
CA ASN A 174 -5.62 -32.40 17.85
C ASN A 174 -5.73 -33.90 17.51
N TRP A 175 -4.88 -34.41 16.62
CA TRP A 175 -4.86 -35.81 16.16
C TRP A 175 -6.17 -36.29 15.51
N GLN A 176 -7.04 -35.38 15.09
CA GLN A 176 -8.21 -35.75 14.31
C GLN A 176 -7.81 -36.04 12.87
N TRP A 177 -8.30 -37.16 12.35
CA TRP A 177 -8.16 -37.47 10.93
C TRP A 177 -8.89 -36.41 10.11
N GLN A 178 -8.22 -35.88 9.09
CA GLN A 178 -8.79 -34.94 8.14
C GLN A 178 -9.05 -35.66 6.81
N PRO A 179 -10.16 -35.37 6.12
CA PRO A 179 -10.45 -35.95 4.83
C PRO A 179 -9.52 -35.39 3.73
N LEU A 180 -9.35 -36.13 2.63
CA LEU A 180 -8.42 -35.76 1.56
C LEU A 180 -8.79 -34.42 0.90
N GLU A 181 -10.08 -34.09 0.89
CA GLU A 181 -10.63 -32.82 0.41
C GLU A 181 -10.14 -31.62 1.23
N VAL A 182 -9.65 -31.86 2.46
CA VAL A 182 -9.04 -30.82 3.32
C VAL A 182 -7.52 -30.90 3.22
N ILE A 183 -6.94 -32.10 3.25
CA ILE A 183 -5.48 -32.29 3.25
C ILE A 183 -4.84 -31.73 1.97
N ASN A 184 -5.37 -32.07 0.79
CA ASN A 184 -4.77 -31.68 -0.49
C ASN A 184 -4.74 -30.16 -0.72
N PRO A 185 -5.84 -29.41 -0.52
CA PRO A 185 -5.79 -27.96 -0.64
C PRO A 185 -4.90 -27.33 0.44
N ASP A 186 -4.89 -27.86 1.67
CA ASP A 186 -4.03 -27.35 2.74
C ASP A 186 -2.55 -27.48 2.40
N GLN A 187 -2.12 -28.62 1.87
CA GLN A 187 -0.74 -28.83 1.43
C GLN A 187 -0.33 -27.83 0.34
N THR A 188 -1.23 -27.60 -0.62
CA THR A 188 -1.01 -26.62 -1.70
C THR A 188 -0.94 -25.21 -1.13
N ARG A 189 -1.85 -24.87 -0.21
CA ARG A 189 -1.90 -23.56 0.43
C ARG A 189 -0.65 -23.30 1.27
N MET A 190 -0.20 -24.29 2.05
CA MET A 190 1.02 -24.22 2.85
C MET A 190 2.27 -23.98 2.00
N LYS A 191 2.37 -24.61 0.81
CA LYS A 191 3.44 -24.32 -0.15
C LYS A 191 3.38 -22.87 -0.63
N GLY A 192 2.19 -22.39 -0.99
CA GLY A 192 1.99 -20.99 -1.39
C GLY A 192 2.31 -19.98 -0.30
N LEU A 193 1.92 -20.26 0.95
CA LEU A 193 2.24 -19.42 2.12
C LEU A 193 3.75 -19.32 2.33
N ARG A 194 4.48 -20.45 2.28
CA ARG A 194 5.94 -20.45 2.41
C ARG A 194 6.64 -19.71 1.28
N ALA A 195 6.18 -19.89 0.04
CA ALA A 195 6.73 -19.18 -1.12
C ALA A 195 6.52 -17.66 -0.99
N GLU A 196 5.34 -17.23 -0.57
CA GLU A 196 5.05 -15.81 -0.36
C GLU A 196 5.85 -15.21 0.81
N GLN A 197 5.98 -15.96 1.91
CA GLN A 197 6.83 -15.56 3.04
C GLN A 197 8.30 -15.41 2.60
N ALA A 198 8.81 -16.34 1.80
CA ALA A 198 10.16 -16.25 1.25
C ALA A 198 10.33 -15.05 0.30
N ARG A 199 9.35 -14.81 -0.57
CA ARG A 199 9.33 -13.65 -1.50
C ARG A 199 9.42 -12.31 -0.76
N LEU A 200 8.74 -12.20 0.38
CA LEU A 200 8.72 -10.99 1.20
C LEU A 200 9.90 -10.91 2.19
N GLY A 201 10.72 -11.95 2.30
CA GLY A 201 11.80 -12.02 3.29
C GLY A 201 11.28 -12.04 4.73
N CYS A 202 10.13 -12.66 4.97
CA CYS A 202 9.56 -12.78 6.30
C CYS A 202 10.47 -13.62 7.22
N PRO A 203 10.58 -13.28 8.51
CA PRO A 203 11.36 -14.08 9.45
C PRO A 203 10.74 -15.47 9.61
N THR A 204 11.54 -16.51 9.36
CA THR A 204 11.17 -17.90 9.68
C THR A 204 11.35 -18.10 11.18
N GLN A 205 10.24 -18.09 11.93
CA GLN A 205 10.21 -18.53 13.33
C GLN A 205 10.16 -20.04 13.41
#